data_AF-A0A3B9XRY2-F1
#
_entry.id   AF-A0A3B9XRY2-F1
#
_cell.length_a   1.000
_cell.length_b   1.000
_cell.length_c   1.000
_cell.angle_alpha   90.00
_cell.angle_beta   90.00
_cell.angle_gamma   90.00
#
_symmetry.space_group_name_H-M   'P 1'
#
loop_
_entity.id
_entity.type
_entity.pdbx_description
1 polymer ?
#
loop_
_entity_poly.entity_id
_entity_poly.type
_entity_poly.pdbx_seq_one_letter_code
_entity_poly.pdbx_strand_id
1 'polypeptide(L)' 'PTGNLDTHTGEAIADQLFELNASLDTTLILVTHDMHLARRCARTVTMNAGQLQ' A
#
# COMPACT_ATOMS: atom_id res chain seq x y z
N PRO A 1 -8.09 -4.13 -0.14
CA PRO A 1 -8.04 -5.61 -0.25
C PRO A 1 -7.56 -6.02 -1.65
N THR A 2 -6.27 -5.92 -1.90
CA THR A 2 -5.62 -6.49 -3.10
C THR A 2 -5.44 -8.01 -2.96
N GLY A 3 -6.25 -8.69 -2.13
CA GLY A 3 -6.04 -10.06 -1.65
C GLY A 3 -6.07 -11.16 -2.72
N ASN A 4 -6.19 -10.80 -4.00
CA ASN A 4 -6.15 -11.71 -5.14
C ASN A 4 -5.08 -11.30 -6.17
N LEU A 5 -4.21 -10.35 -5.82
CA LEU A 5 -3.05 -9.95 -6.63
C LEU A 5 -1.84 -10.70 -6.10
N ASP A 6 -1.41 -11.72 -6.84
CA ASP A 6 -0.14 -12.38 -6.63
C ASP A 6 0.97 -11.32 -6.50
N THR A 7 1.98 -11.60 -5.66
CA THR A 7 3.04 -10.65 -5.26
C THR A 7 3.66 -9.90 -6.45
N HIS A 8 3.83 -10.56 -7.59
CA HIS A 8 4.37 -9.93 -8.81
C HIS A 8 3.42 -8.91 -9.46
N THR A 9 2.14 -9.24 -9.59
CA THR A 9 1.14 -8.32 -10.18
C THR A 9 0.79 -7.20 -9.19
N GLY A 10 0.80 -7.51 -7.90
CA GLY A 10 0.57 -6.52 -6.84
C GLY A 10 1.60 -5.41 -6.82
N GLU A 11 2.87 -5.73 -7.09
CA GLU A 11 3.96 -4.74 -7.11
C GLU A 11 3.82 -3.76 -8.27
N ALA A 12 3.55 -4.26 -9.49
CA ALA A 12 3.36 -3.41 -10.67
C ALA A 12 2.15 -2.47 -10.53
N ILE A 13 1.03 -2.95 -9.98
CA ILE A 13 -0.13 -2.08 -9.71
C ILE A 13 0.21 -1.03 -8.64
N ALA A 14 0.95 -1.42 -7.61
CA ALA A 14 1.32 -0.47 -6.57
C ALA A 14 2.24 0.63 -7.11
N ASP A 15 3.18 0.30 -8.01
CA ASP A 15 4.00 1.29 -8.71
C ASP A 15 3.13 2.36 -9.40
N GLN A 16 2.14 1.90 -10.18
CA GLN A 16 1.22 2.81 -10.85
C GLN A 16 0.39 3.64 -9.88
N LEU A 17 -0.06 3.06 -8.76
CA LEU A 17 -0.80 3.80 -7.74
C LEU A 17 0.04 4.88 -7.06
N PHE A 18 1.32 4.62 -6.77
CA PHE A 18 2.22 5.62 -6.20
C PHE A 18 2.54 6.73 -7.20
N GLU A 19 2.75 6.40 -8.47
CA GLU A 19 2.97 7.39 -9.54
C GLU A 19 1.73 8.28 -9.74
N LEU A 20 0.54 7.69 -9.78
CA LEU A 20 -0.72 8.43 -9.83
C LEU A 20 -0.91 9.31 -8.58
N ASN A 21 -0.59 8.78 -7.40
CA ASN A 21 -0.70 9.54 -6.16
C ASN A 21 0.19 10.79 -6.18
N ALA A 22 1.44 10.65 -6.63
CA ALA A 22 2.39 11.74 -6.74
C ALA A 22 2.01 12.75 -7.83
N SER A 23 1.52 12.29 -8.98
CA SER A 23 1.14 13.17 -10.10
C SER A 23 -0.17 13.94 -9.86
N LEU A 24 -1.11 13.35 -9.11
CA LEU A 24 -2.41 13.96 -8.81
C LEU A 24 -2.45 14.72 -7.48
N ASP A 25 -1.35 14.72 -6.71
CA ASP A 25 -1.26 15.32 -5.37
C ASP A 25 -2.42 14.89 -4.45
N THR A 26 -2.64 13.57 -4.38
CA THR A 26 -3.75 12.98 -3.61
C THR A 26 -3.25 12.30 -2.35
N THR A 27 -4.17 11.80 -1.52
CA THR A 27 -3.83 10.90 -0.40
C THR A 27 -4.12 9.45 -0.77
N LEU A 28 -3.09 8.59 -0.72
CA LEU A 28 -3.22 7.15 -0.92
C LEU A 28 -3.22 6.42 0.44
N ILE A 29 -4.30 5.70 0.73
CA ILE A 29 -4.37 4.78 1.88
C ILE A 29 -4.26 3.35 1.36
N LEU A 30 -3.21 2.65 1.79
CA LEU A 30 -2.92 1.29 1.37
C LEU A 30 -3.01 0.33 2.55
N VAL A 31 -3.80 -0.73 2.40
CA VAL A 31 -3.91 -1.83 3.37
C VAL A 31 -3.30 -3.07 2.73
N THR A 32 -2.17 -3.53 3.28
CA THR A 32 -1.41 -4.67 2.78
C THR A 32 -0.83 -5.49 3.93
N HIS A 33 -0.57 -6.78 3.66
CA HIS A 33 0.23 -7.65 4.53
C HIS A 33 1.70 -7.73 4.08
N ASP A 34 2.03 -7.12 2.95
CA ASP A 34 3.39 -7.07 2.41
C ASP A 34 4.15 -5.87 3.01
N MET A 35 5.19 -6.18 3.80
CA MET A 35 6.03 -5.17 4.43
C MET A 35 6.97 -4.45 3.46
N HIS A 36 7.33 -5.05 2.32
CA HIS A 36 8.10 -4.38 1.29
C HIS A 36 7.30 -3.20 0.72
N LEU A 37 6.03 -3.45 0.42
CA LEU A 37 5.12 -2.44 -0.08
C LEU A 37 4.78 -1.38 0.97
N ALA A 38 4.52 -1.80 2.22
CA ALA A 38 4.21 -0.88 3.31
C ALA A 38 5.34 0.13 3.59
N ARG A 39 6.61 -0.25 3.38
CA ARG A 39 7.78 0.62 3.56
C ARG A 39 7.89 1.74 2.51
N ARG A 40 7.17 1.64 1.40
CA ARG A 40 7.12 2.67 0.36
C ARG A 40 6.15 3.81 0.71
N CYS A 41 5.24 3.58 1.65
CA CYS A 41 4.33 4.61 2.13
C CYS A 41 5.07 5.63 3.01
N ALA A 42 4.66 6.90 2.96
CA ALA A 42 5.24 7.96 3.80
C ALA A 42 5.00 7.73 5.30
N ARG A 43 3.91 7.03 5.65
CA ARG A 43 3.59 6.61 7.01
C ARG A 43 3.08 5.18 7.00
N THR A 44 3.58 4.38 7.92
CA THR A 44 3.11 3.02 8.17
C THR A 44 2.49 2.95 9.56
N VAL A 45 1.33 2.32 9.67
CA VAL A 45 0.65 2.05 10.95
C VAL A 45 0.31 0.57 10.95
N THR A 46 0.59 -0.12 12.06
CA THR A 46 0.28 -1.55 12.17
C THR A 46 -1.07 -1.73 12.85
N MET A 47 -1.91 -2.64 12.34
CA MET A 47 -3.17 -2.98 12.97
C MET A 47 -3.07 -4.37 13.60
N ASN A 48 -3.37 -4.48 14.89
CA ASN A 48 -3.44 -5.74 15.60
C ASN A 48 -4.77 -5.83 16.35
N ALA A 49 -5.53 -6.90 16.14
CA ALA A 49 -6.84 -7.13 16.78
C ALA A 49 -7.80 -5.92 16.70
N GLY A 50 -7.79 -5.19 15.57
CA GLY A 50 -8.63 -4.02 15.35
C GLY A 50 -8.12 -2.72 15.99
N GLN A 51 -6.94 -2.73 16.60
CA GLN A 51 -6.29 -1.55 17.17
C GLN A 51 -5.09 -1.11 16.32
N LEU A 52 -4.98 0.19 16.07
CA LEU A 52 -3.83 0.80 15.40
C LEU A 52 -2.71 1.05 16.43
N GLN A 53 -1.49 0.66 16.07
CA GLN A 53 -0.25 0.86 16.83
C GLN A 53 0.68 1.79 16.07
#